data_AF-F8B3K4-F1
#
_entry.id   AF-F8B3K4-F1
#
_cell.length_a   1.000
_cell.length_b   1.000
_cell.length_c   1.000
_cell.angle_alpha   90.00
_cell.angle_beta   90.00
_cell.angle_gamma   90.00
#
_symmetry.space_group_name_H-M   'P 1'
#
loop_
_entity.id
_entity.type
_entity.pdbx_description
1 polymer ?
#
loop_
_entity_poly.entity_id
_entity_poly.type
_entity_poly.pdbx_seq_one_letter_code
_entity_poly.pdbx_strand_id
1 'polypeptide(L)'
;MAHYEARHWEPSYGAPARRDRRGGTYRSYVPDPLVNRPLMVDAELDAQCAQAEAVVRGLAHSPDARGLEGLARFLLRSEALASSRIEGLQVDGSPWPLP
;
A
#
# COMPACT_ATOMS: atom_id res chain seq x y z
N MET A 1 19.08 8.30 -11.46
CA MET A 1 19.32 7.08 -10.67
C MET A 1 18.84 7.32 -9.27
N ALA A 2 18.11 6.35 -8.72
CA ALA A 2 17.57 6.44 -7.38
C ALA A 2 18.70 6.71 -6.37
N HIS A 3 18.46 7.64 -5.47
CA HIS A 3 19.48 8.10 -4.52
C HIS A 3 18.85 8.61 -3.23
N TYR A 4 19.70 8.83 -2.23
CA TYR A 4 19.29 9.48 -0.99
C TYR A 4 19.82 10.90 -0.95
N GLU A 5 18.95 11.86 -0.63
CA GLU A 5 19.31 13.26 -0.42
C GLU A 5 19.17 13.62 1.06
N ALA A 6 20.08 14.44 1.58
CA ALA A 6 19.89 15.05 2.88
C ALA A 6 18.91 16.23 2.74
N ARG A 7 17.81 16.18 3.48
CA ARG A 7 16.82 17.27 3.55
C ARG A 7 16.65 17.72 5.00
N HIS A 8 16.26 18.97 5.17
CA HIS A 8 15.96 19.53 6.48
C HIS A 8 14.44 19.60 6.66
N TRP A 9 13.94 19.05 7.76
CA TRP A 9 12.55 19.22 8.19
C TRP A 9 12.41 20.51 8.98
N GLU A 10 11.60 21.46 8.51
CA GLU A 10 11.43 22.74 9.20
C GLU A 10 10.66 22.57 10.52
N PRO A 11 11.11 23.21 11.62
CA PRO A 11 10.38 23.21 12.88
C PRO A 11 9.00 23.87 12.72
N SER A 12 7.93 23.20 13.16
CA SER A 12 6.60 23.80 13.24
C SER A 12 6.25 24.15 14.67
N TYR A 13 6.25 25.44 15.00
CA TYR A 13 5.95 25.91 16.36
C TYR A 13 4.48 25.72 16.76
N GLY A 14 3.58 25.50 15.80
CA GLY A 14 2.16 25.22 16.02
C GLY A 14 1.82 23.75 16.31
N ALA A 15 2.80 22.84 16.25
CA ALA A 15 2.52 21.42 16.41
C ALA A 15 2.11 21.03 17.86
N PRO A 16 1.23 20.04 18.07
CA PRO A 16 0.70 19.73 19.40
C PRO A 16 1.75 19.18 20.38
N ALA A 17 2.65 18.30 19.93
CA ALA A 17 3.66 17.68 20.79
C ALA A 17 5.05 18.30 20.62
N ARG A 18 5.83 18.36 21.70
CA ARG A 18 7.20 18.93 21.71
C ARG A 18 8.13 18.28 20.68
N ARG A 19 7.99 16.96 20.44
CA ARG A 19 8.79 16.23 19.45
C ARG A 19 8.48 16.68 18.02
N ASP A 20 7.22 16.99 17.73
CA ASP A 20 6.74 17.39 16.39
C ASP A 20 7.10 18.85 16.07
N ARG A 21 7.50 19.63 17.10
CA ARG A 21 8.03 21.00 16.96
C ARG A 21 9.52 21.03 16.62
N ARG A 22 10.23 19.89 16.65
CA ARG A 22 11.67 19.86 16.38
C ARG A 22 11.91 19.68 14.89
N GLY A 23 12.72 20.57 14.31
CA GLY A 23 13.32 20.33 13.00
C GLY A 23 14.53 19.41 13.09
N GLY A 24 15.03 18.98 11.94
CA GLY A 24 16.23 18.16 11.86
C GLY A 24 16.58 17.72 10.45
N THR A 25 17.81 17.21 10.29
CA THR A 25 18.24 16.62 9.01
C THR A 25 17.76 15.18 8.93
N TYR A 26 17.22 14.80 7.78
CA TYR A 26 16.83 13.43 7.46
C TYR A 26 17.30 13.07 6.05
N ARG A 27 17.34 11.77 5.75
CA ARG A 27 17.66 11.27 4.41
C ARG A 27 16.36 10.92 3.69
N SER A 28 16.04 11.64 2.63
CA SER A 28 14.92 11.32 1.75
C SER A 28 15.39 10.39 0.63
N TYR A 29 14.68 9.30 0.41
CA TYR A 29 14.86 8.49 -0.80
C TYR A 29 14.16 9.16 -1.98
N VAL A 30 14.89 9.37 -3.07
CA VAL A 30 14.37 9.89 -4.34
C VAL A 30 14.40 8.73 -5.35
N PRO A 31 13.24 8.16 -5.71
CA PRO A 31 13.18 7.10 -6.71
C PRO A 31 13.44 7.65 -8.11
N ASP A 32 13.83 6.77 -9.03
CA ASP A 32 13.85 7.12 -10.45
C ASP A 32 12.42 7.36 -10.98
N PRO A 33 12.19 8.39 -11.81
CA PRO A 33 10.91 8.59 -12.47
C PRO A 33 10.54 7.37 -13.32
N LEU A 34 9.28 6.95 -13.23
CA LEU A 34 8.73 5.92 -14.12
C LEU A 34 8.29 6.48 -15.48
N VAL A 35 8.16 7.80 -15.59
CA VAL A 35 7.85 8.50 -16.85
C VAL A 35 8.89 8.17 -17.92
N ASN A 36 8.42 7.88 -19.13
CA ASN A 36 9.22 7.49 -20.30
C ASN A 36 9.97 6.16 -20.15
N ARG A 37 9.75 5.39 -19.08
CA ARG A 37 10.27 4.02 -18.98
C ARG A 37 9.42 3.11 -19.87
N PRO A 38 10.01 2.33 -20.78
CA PRO A 38 9.27 1.32 -21.53
C PRO A 38 8.86 0.21 -20.56
N LEU A 39 7.67 0.33 -19.98
CA LEU A 39 7.02 -0.74 -19.25
C LEU A 39 6.50 -1.73 -20.29
N MET A 40 7.33 -2.71 -20.65
CA MET A 40 6.89 -3.81 -21.51
C MET A 40 6.38 -4.93 -20.62
N VAL A 41 5.13 -5.31 -20.84
CA VAL A 41 4.56 -6.55 -20.31
C VAL A 41 4.95 -7.64 -21.30
N ASP A 42 5.61 -8.70 -20.83
CA ASP A 42 5.91 -9.85 -21.68
C ASP A 42 4.62 -10.60 -22.05
N ALA A 43 4.63 -11.31 -23.17
CA ALA A 43 3.42 -11.96 -23.69
C ALA A 43 2.86 -13.04 -22.76
N GLU A 44 3.70 -13.67 -21.93
CA GLU A 44 3.25 -14.67 -20.97
C GLU A 44 2.50 -14.00 -19.81
N LEU A 45 3.04 -12.91 -19.27
CA LEU A 45 2.38 -12.10 -18.25
C LEU A 45 1.08 -11.50 -18.75
N ASP A 46 1.04 -11.00 -19.98
CA ASP A 46 -0.17 -10.46 -20.61
C ASP A 46 -1.27 -11.52 -20.70
N ALA A 47 -0.94 -12.74 -21.12
CA ALA A 47 -1.88 -13.86 -21.16
C ALA A 47 -2.40 -14.24 -19.77
N GLN A 48 -1.52 -14.24 -18.75
CA GLN A 48 -1.93 -14.50 -17.36
C GLN A 48 -2.87 -13.43 -16.83
N CYS A 49 -2.60 -12.15 -17.13
CA CYS A 49 -3.47 -11.03 -16.80
C CYS A 49 -4.83 -11.17 -17.48
N ALA A 50 -4.86 -11.44 -18.79
CA ALA A 50 -6.09 -11.63 -19.55
C ALA A 50 -6.94 -12.79 -18.99
N GLN A 51 -6.30 -13.89 -18.60
CA GLN A 51 -6.99 -15.02 -17.98
C GLN A 51 -7.60 -14.64 -16.62
N ALA A 52 -6.85 -13.92 -15.78
CA ALA A 52 -7.36 -13.46 -14.49
C ALA A 52 -8.55 -12.50 -14.66
N GLU A 53 -8.46 -11.56 -15.60
CA GLU A 53 -9.56 -10.65 -15.93
C GLU A 53 -10.81 -11.39 -16.42
N ALA A 54 -10.65 -12.39 -17.28
CA ALA A 54 -11.76 -13.20 -17.78
C ALA A 54 -12.47 -13.94 -16.64
N VAL A 55 -11.71 -14.51 -15.69
CA VAL A 55 -12.27 -15.21 -14.52
C VAL A 55 -13.03 -14.24 -13.62
N VAL A 56 -12.44 -13.08 -13.29
CA VAL A 56 -13.09 -12.06 -12.44
C VAL A 56 -14.37 -11.54 -13.09
N ARG A 57 -14.32 -11.25 -14.40
CA ARG A 57 -15.50 -10.81 -15.16
C ARG A 57 -16.56 -11.89 -15.19
N GLY A 58 -16.18 -13.15 -15.40
CA GLY A 58 -17.10 -14.29 -15.35
C GLY A 58 -17.80 -14.41 -14.00
N LEU A 59 -17.06 -14.27 -12.90
CA LEU A 59 -17.63 -14.28 -11.55
C LEU A 59 -18.66 -13.16 -11.35
N ALA A 60 -18.35 -11.94 -11.78
CA ALA A 60 -19.25 -10.80 -11.64
C ALA A 60 -20.58 -10.96 -12.40
N HIS A 61 -20.59 -11.73 -13.49
CA HIS A 61 -21.78 -12.01 -14.30
C HIS A 61 -22.44 -13.36 -13.94
N SER A 62 -21.87 -14.11 -12.99
CA SER A 62 -22.41 -15.41 -12.58
C SER A 62 -23.72 -15.22 -11.80
N PRO A 63 -24.74 -16.08 -11.99
CA PRO A 63 -25.93 -16.12 -11.14
C PRO A 63 -25.60 -16.27 -9.64
N ASP A 64 -24.49 -16.95 -9.33
CA ASP A 64 -24.01 -17.18 -7.97
C ASP A 64 -23.39 -15.95 -7.32
N ALA A 65 -23.16 -14.87 -8.08
CA ALA A 65 -22.59 -13.62 -7.58
C ALA A 65 -23.42 -13.01 -6.43
N ARG A 66 -24.72 -13.28 -6.39
CA ARG A 66 -25.58 -12.85 -5.27
C ARG A 66 -25.18 -13.46 -3.92
N GLY A 67 -24.56 -14.64 -3.91
CA GLY A 67 -24.01 -15.25 -2.70
C GLY A 67 -22.81 -14.49 -2.12
N LEU A 68 -22.07 -13.75 -2.96
CA LEU A 68 -20.92 -12.94 -2.53
C LEU A 68 -21.34 -11.72 -1.70
N GLU A 69 -22.56 -11.20 -1.88
CA GLU A 69 -23.06 -10.06 -1.09
C GLU A 69 -23.04 -10.36 0.41
N GLY A 70 -23.38 -11.60 0.80
CA GLY A 70 -23.30 -12.05 2.19
C GLY A 70 -21.88 -12.19 2.73
N LEU A 71 -20.89 -12.37 1.84
CA LEU A 71 -19.48 -12.52 2.18
C LEU A 71 -18.69 -11.20 2.04
N ALA A 72 -19.25 -10.17 1.41
CA ALA A 72 -18.56 -8.96 1.03
C ALA A 72 -17.79 -8.31 2.20
N ARG A 73 -18.40 -8.25 3.39
CA ARG A 73 -17.75 -7.69 4.59
C ARG A 73 -16.56 -8.52 5.07
N PHE A 74 -16.65 -9.86 4.97
CA PHE A 74 -15.54 -10.74 5.33
C PHE A 74 -14.39 -10.62 4.34
N LEU A 75 -14.69 -10.56 3.03
CA LEU A 75 -13.71 -10.37 1.97
C LEU A 75 -12.98 -9.03 2.09
N LEU A 76 -13.72 -7.94 2.32
CA LEU A 76 -13.13 -6.61 2.54
C LEU A 76 -12.25 -6.58 3.80
N ARG A 77 -12.69 -7.25 4.87
CA ARG A 77 -11.89 -7.33 6.10
C ARG A 77 -10.63 -8.18 5.90
N SER A 78 -10.71 -9.30 5.19
CA SER A 78 -9.53 -10.13 4.92
C SER A 78 -8.51 -9.38 4.06
N GLU A 79 -8.98 -8.62 3.06
CA GLU A 79 -8.10 -7.80 2.21
C GLU A 79 -7.44 -6.68 3.01
N ALA A 80 -8.21 -5.96 3.84
CA ALA A 80 -7.66 -4.92 4.71
C ALA A 80 -6.60 -5.48 5.66
N LEU A 81 -6.83 -6.67 6.23
CA LEU A 81 -5.83 -7.35 7.06
C LEU A 81 -4.57 -7.70 6.27
N ALA A 82 -4.71 -8.24 5.04
CA ALA A 82 -3.59 -8.59 4.19
C ALA A 82 -2.77 -7.36 3.77
N SER A 83 -3.42 -6.27 3.34
CA SER A 83 -2.76 -4.99 3.01
C SER A 83 -2.00 -4.44 4.21
N SER A 84 -2.64 -4.42 5.38
CA SER A 84 -2.01 -4.00 6.65
C SER A 84 -0.76 -4.82 6.97
N ARG A 85 -0.73 -6.11 6.62
CA ARG A 85 0.49 -6.94 6.79
C ARG A 85 1.61 -6.52 5.85
N ILE A 86 1.29 -6.26 4.58
CA ILE A 86 2.26 -5.82 3.57
C ILE A 86 2.86 -4.47 3.96
N GLU A 87 2.03 -3.57 4.51
CA GLU A 87 2.44 -2.24 4.96
C GLU A 87 3.19 -2.25 6.30
N GLY A 88 3.34 -3.42 6.94
CA GLY A 88 4.01 -3.55 8.24
C GLY A 88 3.20 -3.00 9.42
N LEU A 89 1.93 -2.67 9.20
CA LEU A 89 0.99 -2.22 10.23
C LEU A 89 0.40 -3.45 10.92
N GLN A 90 1.19 -4.13 11.75
CA GLN A 90 0.62 -5.10 12.70
C GLN A 90 0.17 -4.35 13.95
N VAL A 91 -1.12 -4.44 14.28
CA VAL A 91 -1.58 -4.09 15.63
C VAL A 91 -1.13 -5.23 16.52
N ASP A 92 0.03 -5.07 17.16
CA ASP A 92 0.42 -5.94 18.25
C ASP A 92 -0.52 -5.67 19.43
N GLY A 93 -1.17 -6.72 19.95
CA GLY A 93 -1.94 -6.63 21.20
C GLY A 93 -1.06 -6.47 22.44
N SER A 94 0.12 -5.85 22.29
CA SER A 94 1.05 -5.60 23.37
C SER A 94 0.72 -4.23 23.97
N PRO A 95 0.35 -4.13 25.26
CA PRO A 95 0.43 -2.87 25.96
C PRO A 95 1.93 -2.55 26.07
N TRP A 96 2.43 -1.76 25.11
CA TRP A 96 3.82 -1.31 25.08
C TRP A 96 4.33 -0.92 26.48
N PRO A 97 5.43 -1.51 26.98
CA PRO A 97 6.12 -0.94 28.13
C PRO A 97 7.05 0.18 27.62
N LEU A 98 6.74 1.42 27.99
CA LEU A 98 7.68 2.54 27.84
C LEU A 98 8.87 2.33 28.81
N PRO A 99 10.13 2.49 28.39
CA PRO A 99 11.16 3.03 29.25
C PRO A 99 10.97 4.54 29.47
#